data_AF-R1DZC4-F1
#
_entry.id   AF-R1DZC4-F1
#
_cell.length_a   1.000
_cell.length_b   1.000
_cell.length_c   1.000
_cell.angle_alpha   90.00
_cell.angle_beta   90.00
_cell.angle_gamma   90.00
#
_symmetry.space_group_name_H-M   'P 1'
#
loop_
_entity.id
_entity.type
_entity.pdbx_description
1 polymer ?
#
loop_
_entity_poly.entity_id
_entity_poly.type
_entity_poly.pdbx_seq_one_letter_code
_entity_poly.pdbx_strand_id
1 'polypeptide(L)'
;MPTSFIVCTVMWFIHGFVLDVVVIGVLPFLSASASDAQRADKFPWALGGYSGFAKVPNLAPTHRRFIAENAAYALLRIAPAFFIQNVEVLLLAVISYFIEGVTIAWEISCYKAPAGSMVPQTLMAVFASIVTYTVTNNAGGYIPNVDASLLTAMQGFCAATWGCWLVGALSTATAKEDGHRV
;
A
#
# COMPACT_ATOMS: atom_id res chain seq x y z
N MET A 1 -3.34 23.00 -12.55
CA MET A 1 -3.24 21.55 -12.26
C MET A 1 -4.65 21.02 -12.02
N PRO A 2 -5.09 19.94 -12.70
CA PRO A 2 -6.40 19.34 -12.47
C PRO A 2 -6.60 18.89 -11.02
N THR A 3 -7.82 18.94 -10.50
CA THR A 3 -8.13 18.60 -9.10
C THR A 3 -7.69 17.19 -8.73
N SER A 4 -7.84 16.23 -9.64
CA SER A 4 -7.40 14.85 -9.43
C SER A 4 -5.90 14.73 -9.15
N PHE A 5 -5.09 15.58 -9.77
CA PHE A 5 -3.65 15.63 -9.51
C PHE A 5 -3.30 16.25 -8.16
N ILE A 6 -4.05 17.26 -7.72
CA ILE A 6 -3.88 17.83 -6.37
C ILE A 6 -4.14 16.74 -5.31
N VAL A 7 -5.21 15.97 -5.50
CA VAL A 7 -5.54 14.82 -4.62
C VAL A 7 -4.42 13.79 -4.63
N CYS A 8 -3.91 13.41 -5.81
CA CYS A 8 -2.76 12.50 -5.92
C CYS A 8 -1.51 13.02 -5.19
N THR A 9 -1.16 14.30 -5.36
CA THR A 9 0.01 14.88 -4.70
C THR A 9 -0.10 14.85 -3.18
N VAL A 10 -1.27 15.21 -2.63
CA VAL A 10 -1.53 15.13 -1.18
C VAL A 10 -1.45 13.67 -0.71
N MET A 11 -2.05 12.74 -1.44
CA MET A 11 -2.00 11.31 -1.17
C MET A 11 -0.54 10.79 -1.16
N TRP A 12 0.26 11.09 -2.19
CA TRP A 12 1.65 10.66 -2.28
C TRP A 12 2.53 11.28 -1.19
N PHE A 13 2.31 12.54 -0.84
CA PHE A 13 3.03 13.18 0.25
C PHE A 13 2.70 12.55 1.60
N ILE A 14 1.41 12.38 1.92
CA ILE A 14 0.98 11.81 3.20
C ILE A 14 1.39 10.34 3.28
N HIS A 15 1.13 9.54 2.24
CA HIS A 15 1.37 8.12 2.30
C HIS A 15 2.83 7.75 2.01
N GLY A 16 3.37 8.19 0.87
CA GLY A 16 4.71 7.82 0.43
C GLY A 16 5.83 8.50 1.21
N PHE A 17 5.61 9.70 1.76
CA PHE A 17 6.63 10.38 2.57
C PHE A 17 6.33 10.33 4.07
N VAL A 18 5.20 10.88 4.52
CA VAL A 18 4.93 10.95 5.97
C VAL A 18 4.73 9.55 6.55
N LEU A 19 3.90 8.72 5.96
CA LEU A 19 3.60 7.39 6.49
C LEU A 19 4.76 6.41 6.24
N ASP A 20 5.15 6.18 4.99
CA ASP A 20 6.13 5.14 4.65
C ASP A 20 7.55 5.49 5.11
N VAL A 21 7.99 6.75 4.95
CA VAL A 21 9.36 7.15 5.32
C VAL A 21 9.42 7.57 6.79
N VAL A 22 8.59 8.54 7.21
CA VAL A 22 8.74 9.12 8.56
C VAL A 22 8.18 8.20 9.63
N VAL A 23 6.92 7.76 9.51
CA VAL A 23 6.24 6.98 10.56
C VAL A 23 6.70 5.52 10.60
N ILE A 24 6.84 4.86 9.44
CA ILE A 24 7.25 3.46 9.35
C ILE A 24 8.78 3.35 9.32
N GLY A 25 9.45 4.12 8.45
CA GLY A 25 10.89 3.98 8.20
C GLY A 25 11.81 4.62 9.25
N VAL A 26 11.41 5.71 9.91
CA VAL A 26 12.32 6.49 10.79
C VAL A 26 11.88 6.47 12.25
N LEU A 27 10.60 6.71 12.53
CA LEU A 27 10.09 6.91 13.88
C LEU A 27 10.38 5.74 14.85
N PRO A 28 10.30 4.45 14.44
CA PRO A 28 10.61 3.33 15.33
C PRO A 28 12.07 3.29 15.78
N PHE A 29 12.98 3.91 15.03
CA PHE A 29 14.41 4.02 15.38
C PHE A 29 14.69 5.20 16.33
N LEU A 30 13.82 6.21 16.34
CA LEU A 30 13.98 7.40 17.18
C LEU A 30 13.32 7.25 18.56
N SER A 31 12.27 6.43 18.67
CA SER A 31 11.58 6.22 19.94
C SER A 31 10.97 4.82 20.05
N ALA A 32 11.36 4.09 21.08
CA ALA A 32 10.76 2.80 21.42
C ALA A 32 9.26 2.91 21.76
N SER A 33 8.80 4.04 22.31
CA SER A 33 7.37 4.29 22.58
C SER A 33 6.57 4.65 21.33
N ALA A 34 7.26 5.08 20.27
CA ALA A 34 6.67 5.32 18.97
C ALA A 34 6.77 4.10 18.04
N SER A 35 7.54 3.08 18.43
CA SER A 35 7.51 1.79 17.75
C SER A 35 6.10 1.21 17.84
N ASP A 36 5.69 0.51 16.79
CA ASP A 36 4.37 -0.12 16.75
C ASP A 36 4.13 -1.02 17.95
N ALA A 37 5.19 -1.53 18.60
CA ALA A 37 5.07 -2.54 19.65
C ALA A 37 4.39 -2.01 20.91
N GLN A 38 4.46 -0.70 21.12
CA GLN A 38 3.73 -0.01 22.18
C GLN A 38 2.34 0.49 21.74
N ARG A 39 2.00 0.33 20.46
CA ARG A 39 0.73 0.73 19.84
C ARG A 39 -0.04 -0.46 19.25
N ALA A 40 0.10 -1.63 19.87
CA ALA A 40 -0.59 -2.85 19.46
C ALA A 40 -2.12 -2.68 19.38
N ASP A 41 -2.67 -1.78 20.20
CA ASP A 41 -4.08 -1.37 20.21
C ASP A 41 -4.49 -0.58 18.96
N LYS A 42 -3.57 0.18 18.36
CA LYS A 42 -3.84 1.05 17.20
C LYS A 42 -3.48 0.37 15.88
N PHE A 43 -2.41 -0.42 15.86
CA PHE A 43 -1.90 -1.09 14.66
C PHE A 43 -1.60 -2.56 14.93
N PRO A 44 -2.62 -3.39 15.27
CA PRO A 44 -2.42 -4.79 15.59
C PRO A 44 -1.82 -5.60 14.42
N TRP A 45 -2.08 -5.16 13.18
CA TRP A 45 -1.50 -5.74 11.95
C TRP A 45 0.00 -5.48 11.81
N ALA A 46 0.55 -4.51 12.53
CA ALA A 46 1.94 -4.06 12.37
C ALA A 46 2.92 -4.71 13.36
N LEU A 47 2.48 -5.72 14.15
CA LEU A 47 3.29 -6.37 15.20
C LEU A 47 3.62 -7.86 15.09
N GLY A 48 3.19 -8.53 14.02
CA GLY A 48 3.43 -9.95 13.86
C GLY A 48 2.73 -10.76 14.97
N GLY A 49 3.21 -11.97 15.23
CA GLY A 49 2.61 -12.85 16.24
C GLY A 49 1.38 -13.64 15.73
N TYR A 50 1.07 -13.54 14.44
CA TYR A 50 0.21 -14.47 13.72
C TYR A 50 1.02 -15.66 13.19
N SER A 51 0.34 -16.73 12.74
CA SER A 51 0.96 -18.02 12.39
C SER A 51 2.17 -17.83 11.47
N GLY A 52 3.29 -18.50 11.74
CA GLY A 52 4.50 -18.43 10.90
C GLY A 52 5.37 -17.18 11.08
N PHE A 53 5.01 -16.25 11.96
CA PHE A 53 5.74 -15.00 12.19
C PHE A 53 6.02 -14.76 13.68
N ALA A 54 7.30 -14.69 14.05
CA ALA A 54 7.69 -14.41 15.43
C ALA A 54 7.21 -13.02 15.87
N LYS A 55 6.68 -12.90 17.08
CA LYS A 55 6.40 -11.60 17.71
C LYS A 55 7.74 -10.92 18.00
N VAL A 56 7.86 -9.66 17.63
CA VAL A 56 9.10 -8.90 17.77
C VAL A 56 8.85 -7.70 18.68
N PRO A 57 9.76 -7.39 19.62
CA PRO A 57 9.53 -6.33 20.60
C PRO A 57 9.49 -4.91 20.04
N ASN A 58 9.96 -4.65 18.80
CA ASN A 58 9.99 -3.29 18.21
C ASN A 58 9.55 -3.20 16.73
N LEU A 59 9.37 -4.31 16.00
CA LEU A 59 9.08 -4.31 14.55
C LEU A 59 8.44 -5.64 14.10
N ALA A 60 7.20 -5.69 13.60
CA ALA A 60 6.69 -6.94 13.00
C ALA A 60 7.62 -7.53 11.94
N PRO A 61 7.52 -8.82 11.66
CA PRO A 61 8.06 -9.41 10.43
C PRO A 61 7.53 -8.74 9.16
N THR A 62 6.26 -8.32 9.17
CA THR A 62 5.65 -7.41 8.18
C THR A 62 6.45 -6.12 8.09
N HIS A 63 6.69 -5.46 9.24
CA HIS A 63 7.42 -4.19 9.38
C HIS A 63 8.90 -4.30 8.94
N ARG A 64 9.57 -5.45 9.13
CA ARG A 64 10.97 -5.66 8.70
C ARG A 64 11.11 -5.85 7.19
N ARG A 65 10.16 -6.56 6.56
CA ARG A 65 10.06 -6.59 5.09
C ARG A 65 9.60 -5.24 4.55
N PHE A 66 8.58 -4.63 5.18
CA PHE A 66 8.11 -3.26 4.93
C PHE A 66 9.24 -2.24 4.99
N ILE A 67 10.20 -2.25 5.91
CA ILE A 67 11.23 -1.20 5.92
C ILE A 67 12.14 -1.28 4.69
N ALA A 68 12.46 -2.49 4.21
CA ALA A 68 13.29 -2.65 3.02
C ALA A 68 12.47 -2.50 1.71
N GLU A 69 11.27 -3.08 1.66
CA GLU A 69 10.37 -3.02 0.51
C GLU A 69 9.65 -1.67 0.42
N ASN A 70 9.14 -1.11 1.51
CA ASN A 70 8.57 0.26 1.55
C ASN A 70 9.61 1.36 1.39
N ALA A 71 10.90 1.20 1.67
CA ALA A 71 11.85 2.24 1.27
C ALA A 71 11.88 2.38 -0.25
N ALA A 72 11.88 1.26 -0.98
CA ALA A 72 11.77 1.25 -2.43
C ALA A 72 10.38 1.69 -2.91
N TYR A 73 9.28 1.22 -2.28
CA TYR A 73 7.93 1.66 -2.65
C TYR A 73 7.68 3.12 -2.31
N ALA A 74 8.21 3.64 -1.21
CA ALA A 74 8.13 5.05 -0.84
C ALA A 74 8.77 5.92 -1.92
N LEU A 75 9.94 5.53 -2.44
CA LEU A 75 10.56 6.20 -3.57
C LEU A 75 9.66 6.13 -4.82
N LEU A 76 9.10 4.96 -5.13
CA LEU A 76 8.17 4.80 -6.26
C LEU A 76 6.85 5.55 -6.09
N ARG A 77 6.41 5.79 -4.85
CA ARG A 77 5.14 6.48 -4.51
C ARG A 77 5.30 7.97 -4.38
N ILE A 78 6.47 8.47 -3.95
CA ILE A 78 6.76 9.90 -3.88
C ILE A 78 7.26 10.44 -5.21
N ALA A 79 7.91 9.61 -6.04
CA ALA A 79 8.40 10.04 -7.36
C ALA A 79 7.33 10.72 -8.23
N PRO A 80 6.08 10.22 -8.31
CA PRO A 80 5.00 10.93 -9.01
C PRO A 80 4.73 12.36 -8.56
N ALA A 81 5.04 12.74 -7.31
CA ALA A 81 4.90 14.12 -6.84
C ALA A 81 5.87 15.07 -7.54
N PHE A 82 7.01 14.56 -8.01
CA PHE A 82 8.02 15.31 -8.77
C PHE A 82 7.89 15.11 -10.29
N PHE A 83 7.37 13.97 -10.73
CA PHE A 83 7.24 13.59 -12.14
C PHE A 83 5.76 13.41 -12.55
N ILE A 84 4.92 14.38 -12.19
CA ILE A 84 3.45 14.29 -12.26
C ILE A 84 2.86 14.11 -13.67
N GLN A 85 3.63 14.37 -14.72
CA GLN A 85 3.22 14.19 -16.12
C GLN A 85 3.89 12.98 -16.80
N ASN A 86 4.75 12.24 -16.09
CA ASN A 86 5.45 11.09 -16.63
C ASN A 86 4.63 9.81 -16.38
N VAL A 87 4.08 9.23 -17.45
CA VAL A 87 3.17 8.07 -17.35
C VAL A 87 3.88 6.83 -16.82
N GLU A 88 5.16 6.66 -17.14
CA GLU A 88 5.98 5.55 -16.69
C GLU A 88 6.17 5.58 -15.17
N VAL A 89 6.46 6.76 -14.60
CA VAL A 89 6.56 6.95 -13.15
C VAL A 89 5.21 6.72 -12.47
N LEU A 90 4.11 7.19 -13.07
CA LEU A 90 2.76 6.95 -12.56
C LEU A 90 2.38 5.47 -12.61
N LEU A 91 2.80 4.74 -13.65
CA LEU A 91 2.62 3.30 -13.77
C LEU A 91 3.41 2.56 -12.69
N LEU A 92 4.66 2.94 -12.44
CA LEU A 92 5.47 2.34 -11.38
C LEU A 92 4.85 2.55 -9.99
N ALA A 93 4.20 3.70 -9.75
CA ALA A 93 3.44 3.90 -8.53
C ALA A 93 2.28 2.91 -8.40
N VAL A 94 1.51 2.68 -9.47
CA VAL A 94 0.42 1.68 -9.49
C VAL A 94 0.96 0.26 -9.30
N ILE A 95 2.08 -0.09 -9.94
CA ILE A 95 2.76 -1.38 -9.73
C ILE A 95 3.19 -1.54 -8.27
N SER A 96 3.67 -0.48 -7.61
CA SER A 96 4.04 -0.55 -6.18
C SER A 96 2.83 -0.85 -5.27
N TYR A 97 1.64 -0.34 -5.60
CA TYR A 97 0.41 -0.66 -4.85
C TYR A 97 -0.03 -2.10 -5.11
N PHE A 98 0.10 -2.59 -6.34
CA PHE A 98 -0.17 -3.98 -6.66
C PHE A 98 0.74 -4.93 -5.88
N ILE A 99 2.06 -4.69 -5.87
CA ILE A 99 3.00 -5.57 -5.17
C ILE A 99 2.70 -5.60 -3.67
N GLU A 100 2.48 -4.44 -3.02
CA GLU A 100 2.07 -4.41 -1.62
C GLU A 100 0.72 -5.14 -1.42
N GLY A 101 -0.24 -4.95 -2.33
CA GLY A 101 -1.51 -5.66 -2.32
C GLY A 101 -1.37 -7.18 -2.37
N VAL A 102 -0.45 -7.71 -3.18
CA VAL A 102 -0.11 -9.14 -3.24
C VAL A 102 0.45 -9.62 -1.91
N THR A 103 1.40 -8.86 -1.33
CA THR A 103 2.04 -9.25 -0.07
C THR A 103 1.05 -9.33 1.09
N ILE A 104 0.18 -8.33 1.23
CA ILE A 104 -0.84 -8.31 2.29
C ILE A 104 -1.88 -9.42 2.07
N ALA A 105 -2.34 -9.64 0.83
CA ALA A 105 -3.26 -10.73 0.53
C ALA A 105 -2.66 -12.09 0.91
N TRP A 106 -1.39 -12.33 0.53
CA TRP A 106 -0.66 -13.53 0.89
C TRP A 106 -0.54 -13.70 2.41
N GLU A 107 -0.26 -12.62 3.15
CA GLU A 107 -0.20 -12.67 4.62
C GLU A 107 -1.54 -13.03 5.27
N ILE A 108 -2.63 -12.44 4.80
CA ILE A 108 -3.98 -12.76 5.28
C ILE A 108 -4.30 -14.23 4.98
N SER A 109 -4.10 -14.67 3.74
CA SER A 109 -4.50 -16.01 3.30
C SER A 109 -3.63 -17.13 3.89
N CYS A 110 -2.33 -16.92 4.02
CA CYS A 110 -1.40 -17.99 4.41
C CYS A 110 -1.03 -17.98 5.90
N TYR A 111 -1.09 -16.83 6.55
CA TYR A 111 -0.50 -16.67 7.89
C TYR A 111 -1.50 -16.23 8.97
N LYS A 112 -2.78 -16.11 8.64
CA LYS A 112 -3.83 -15.65 9.58
C LYS A 112 -3.54 -14.23 10.10
N ALA A 113 -3.11 -13.33 9.22
CA ALA A 113 -2.97 -11.92 9.57
C ALA A 113 -4.32 -11.38 10.11
N PRO A 114 -4.29 -10.43 11.07
CA PRO A 114 -5.51 -9.95 11.70
C PRO A 114 -6.43 -9.21 10.71
N ALA A 115 -7.74 -9.18 10.99
CA ALA A 115 -8.72 -8.51 10.12
C ALA A 115 -8.41 -7.02 9.86
N GLY A 116 -7.67 -6.37 10.79
CA GLY A 116 -7.17 -5.01 10.61
C GLY A 116 -6.24 -4.83 9.40
N SER A 117 -5.62 -5.90 8.89
CA SER A 117 -4.80 -5.89 7.66
C SER A 117 -5.60 -5.56 6.40
N MET A 118 -6.95 -5.62 6.44
CA MET A 118 -7.78 -5.18 5.32
C MET A 118 -7.78 -3.66 5.12
N VAL A 119 -7.40 -2.87 6.14
CA VAL A 119 -7.29 -1.41 6.01
C VAL A 119 -6.18 -1.04 5.01
N PRO A 120 -4.90 -1.43 5.22
CA PRO A 120 -3.86 -1.14 4.23
C PRO A 120 -4.15 -1.79 2.86
N GLN A 121 -4.75 -2.99 2.82
CA GLN A 121 -5.17 -3.61 1.57
C GLN A 121 -6.17 -2.76 0.77
N THR A 122 -7.13 -2.15 1.46
CA THR A 122 -8.11 -1.25 0.85
C THR A 122 -7.44 0.02 0.33
N LEU A 123 -6.48 0.56 1.08
CA LEU A 123 -5.71 1.74 0.66
C LEU A 123 -4.94 1.48 -0.64
N MET A 124 -4.29 0.31 -0.80
CA MET A 124 -3.60 -0.03 -2.06
C MET A 124 -4.54 0.01 -3.27
N ALA A 125 -5.72 -0.60 -3.16
CA ALA A 125 -6.70 -0.64 -4.23
C ALA A 125 -7.27 0.75 -4.56
N VAL A 126 -7.56 1.55 -3.53
CA VAL A 126 -8.05 2.93 -3.70
C VAL A 126 -6.98 3.82 -4.32
N PHE A 127 -5.73 3.77 -3.87
CA PHE A 127 -4.64 4.58 -4.41
C PHE A 127 -4.33 4.22 -5.85
N ALA A 128 -4.27 2.93 -6.18
CA ALA A 128 -4.14 2.48 -7.57
C ALA A 128 -5.27 3.02 -8.46
N SER A 129 -6.51 3.01 -7.95
CA SER A 129 -7.69 3.54 -8.65
C SER A 129 -7.60 5.06 -8.88
N ILE A 130 -7.20 5.83 -7.86
CA ILE A 130 -7.06 7.29 -7.95
C ILE A 130 -6.01 7.68 -9.00
N VAL A 131 -4.84 7.02 -9.00
CA VAL A 131 -3.79 7.30 -9.99
C VAL A 131 -4.28 6.92 -11.40
N THR A 132 -4.87 5.73 -11.56
CA THR A 132 -5.36 5.24 -12.86
C THR A 132 -6.46 6.13 -13.43
N TYR A 133 -7.41 6.54 -12.58
CA TYR A 133 -8.46 7.51 -12.92
C TYR A 133 -7.85 8.84 -13.36
N THR A 134 -6.87 9.34 -12.61
CA THR A 134 -6.20 10.62 -12.90
C THR A 134 -5.52 10.59 -14.26
N VAL A 135 -4.78 9.53 -14.59
CA VAL A 135 -4.11 9.41 -15.89
C VAL A 135 -5.14 9.28 -17.01
N THR A 136 -6.15 8.44 -16.83
CA THR A 136 -7.18 8.20 -17.86
C THR A 136 -7.95 9.47 -18.22
N ASN A 137 -8.35 10.26 -17.23
CA ASN A 137 -9.19 11.46 -17.44
C ASN A 137 -8.39 12.72 -17.82
N ASN A 138 -7.06 12.65 -17.80
CA ASN A 138 -6.20 13.79 -18.17
C ASN A 138 -5.26 13.47 -19.35
N ALA A 139 -5.46 12.32 -20.00
CA ALA A 139 -4.74 11.92 -21.20
C ALA A 139 -5.04 12.87 -22.38
N GLY A 140 -4.00 13.30 -23.08
CA GLY A 140 -4.10 14.27 -24.18
C GLY A 140 -4.35 15.72 -23.74
N GLY A 141 -4.53 15.95 -22.43
CA GLY A 141 -4.66 17.27 -21.83
C GLY A 141 -3.45 17.60 -20.98
N TYR A 142 -3.60 17.45 -19.65
CA TYR A 142 -2.52 17.73 -18.71
C TYR A 142 -1.35 16.73 -18.80
N ILE A 143 -1.61 15.51 -19.29
CA ILE A 143 -0.58 14.57 -19.73
C ILE A 143 -0.59 14.55 -21.26
N PRO A 144 0.34 15.25 -21.93
CA PRO A 144 0.26 15.49 -23.37
C PRO A 144 0.45 14.23 -24.21
N ASN A 145 1.32 13.32 -23.77
CA ASN A 145 1.63 12.08 -24.48
C ASN A 145 1.34 10.89 -23.58
N VAL A 146 0.24 10.17 -23.86
CA VAL A 146 -0.11 8.94 -23.14
C VAL A 146 -0.05 7.77 -24.13
N ASP A 147 0.91 6.88 -23.93
CA ASP A 147 0.96 5.61 -24.64
C ASP A 147 -0.21 4.72 -24.19
N ALA A 148 -1.02 4.26 -25.15
CA ALA A 148 -2.18 3.40 -24.90
C ALA A 148 -1.81 2.07 -24.24
N SER A 149 -0.63 1.52 -24.54
CA SER A 149 -0.13 0.29 -23.92
C SER A 149 0.19 0.49 -22.44
N LEU A 150 0.79 1.63 -22.07
CA LEU A 150 1.06 1.98 -20.68
C LEU A 150 -0.23 2.22 -19.90
N LEU A 151 -1.21 2.90 -20.51
CA LEU A 151 -2.52 3.11 -19.88
C LEU A 151 -3.26 1.78 -19.65
N THR A 152 -3.22 0.88 -20.63
CA THR A 152 -3.81 -0.46 -20.51
C THR A 152 -3.12 -1.27 -19.41
N ALA A 153 -1.78 -1.23 -19.34
CA ALA A 153 -1.02 -1.88 -18.28
C ALA A 153 -1.39 -1.33 -16.89
N MET A 154 -1.51 -0.01 -16.76
CA MET A 154 -1.93 0.66 -15.53
C MET A 154 -3.31 0.19 -15.06
N GLN A 155 -4.29 0.13 -15.96
CA GLN A 155 -5.62 -0.39 -15.69
C GLN A 155 -5.58 -1.87 -15.28
N GLY A 156 -4.75 -2.67 -15.95
CA GLY A 156 -4.53 -4.08 -15.61
C GLY A 156 -3.99 -4.27 -14.20
N PHE A 157 -2.96 -3.52 -13.81
CA PHE A 157 -2.42 -3.56 -12.44
C PHE A 157 -3.40 -3.04 -11.39
N CYS A 158 -4.18 -2.00 -11.72
CA CYS A 158 -5.25 -1.51 -10.85
C CYS A 158 -6.31 -2.59 -10.60
N ALA A 159 -6.77 -3.27 -11.65
CA ALA A 159 -7.72 -4.38 -11.54
C ALA A 159 -7.13 -5.56 -10.75
N ALA A 160 -5.86 -5.90 -11.00
CA ALA A 160 -5.16 -6.94 -10.25
C ALA A 160 -5.05 -6.59 -8.75
N THR A 161 -4.84 -5.31 -8.41
CA THR A 161 -4.82 -4.84 -7.01
C THR A 161 -6.17 -5.05 -6.32
N TRP A 162 -7.29 -4.80 -7.01
CA TRP A 162 -8.62 -5.17 -6.51
C TRP A 162 -8.81 -6.70 -6.41
N GLY A 163 -8.20 -7.46 -7.32
CA GLY A 163 -8.14 -8.92 -7.20
C GLY A 163 -7.45 -9.36 -5.90
N CYS A 164 -6.32 -8.75 -5.56
CA CYS A 164 -5.66 -8.99 -4.27
C CYS A 164 -6.56 -8.61 -3.09
N TRP A 165 -7.30 -7.50 -3.19
CA TRP A 165 -8.25 -7.10 -2.16
C TRP A 165 -9.35 -8.15 -1.97
N LEU A 166 -9.91 -8.68 -3.04
CA LEU A 166 -10.93 -9.73 -3.00
C LEU A 166 -10.41 -11.00 -2.33
N VAL A 167 -9.19 -11.43 -2.66
CA VAL A 167 -8.54 -12.58 -2.01
C VAL A 167 -8.42 -12.35 -0.50
N GLY A 168 -7.90 -11.19 -0.08
CA GLY A 168 -7.78 -10.84 1.34
C GLY A 168 -9.14 -10.79 2.06
N ALA A 169 -10.16 -10.21 1.41
CA ALA A 169 -11.51 -10.10 1.97
C ALA A 169 -12.15 -11.48 2.17
N LEU A 170 -12.03 -12.37 1.17
CA LEU A 170 -12.54 -13.74 1.25
C LEU A 170 -11.83 -14.53 2.36
N SER A 171 -10.50 -14.48 2.43
CA SER A 171 -9.73 -15.15 3.49
C SER A 171 -10.06 -14.62 4.88
N THR A 172 -10.31 -13.32 5.02
CA THR A 172 -10.72 -12.73 6.30
C THR A 172 -12.13 -13.17 6.71
N ALA A 173 -13.04 -13.31 5.74
CA ALA A 173 -14.41 -13.76 5.98
C ALA A 173 -14.44 -15.21 6.48
N THR A 174 -13.70 -16.12 5.82
CA THR A 174 -13.64 -17.53 6.22
C THR A 174 -12.99 -17.71 7.59
N ALA A 175 -11.97 -16.91 7.93
CA ALA A 175 -11.33 -16.97 9.25
C ALA A 175 -12.26 -16.64 10.42
N LYS A 176 -13.34 -15.86 10.18
CA LYS A 176 -14.36 -15.57 11.20
C LYS A 176 -15.29 -16.75 11.46
N GLU A 177 -15.54 -17.58 10.46
CA GLU A 177 -16.41 -18.76 10.57
C GLU A 177 -15.73 -19.86 11.42
N ASP A 178 -14.40 -19.94 11.36
CA ASP A 178 -13.59 -20.92 12.12
C ASP A 178 -13.43 -20.59 13.62
N GLY A 179 -14.12 -19.58 14.14
CA GLY A 179 -14.10 -19.25 15.57
C GLY A 179 -12.79 -18.63 16.08
N HIS A 180 -11.87 -18.27 15.19
CA HIS A 180 -10.66 -17.51 15.53
C HIS A 180 -11.01 -16.02 15.73
N ARG A 181 -11.65 -15.70 16.87
CA ARG A 181 -11.70 -14.33 17.39
C ARG A 181 -10.39 -14.04 18.11
N VAL A 182 -9.55 -13.20 17.49
CA VAL A 182 -8.57 -12.37 18.20
C VAL A 182 -8.80 -10.93 17.79
#